data_AF-A0A7V6X103-F1
#
_entry.id   AF-A0A7V6X103-F1
#
_cell.length_a   1.000
_cell.length_b   1.000
_cell.length_c   1.000
_cell.angle_alpha   90.00
_cell.angle_beta   90.00
_cell.angle_gamma   90.00
#
_symmetry.space_group_name_H-M   'P 1'
#
loop_
_entity.id
_entity.type
_entity.pdbx_description
1 polymer ?
#
loop_
_entity_poly.entity_id
_entity_poly.type
_entity_poly.pdbx_seq_one_letter_code
_entity_poly.pdbx_strand_id
1 'polypeptide(L)'
;LVYDPPLDATFGVEYCRNNMDVSFGTWYLDKNGELRYKRRVPSEPDLSGKFERELIANGFKWSPVKVYRKKLHGINHGPWRLLINLIPRSEEIRYEPQNFALVLSIIDPDGNDINSEMIAIFQKQHIFEKLAVKTRHRVEIGLST
;
A
#
# COMPACT_ATOMS: atom_id res chain seq x y z
N LEU A 1 1.97 4.56 3.43
CA LEU A 1 1.25 3.88 4.53
C LEU A 1 1.93 4.28 5.82
N VAL A 2 1.15 4.71 6.80
CA VAL A 2 1.59 4.89 8.19
C VAL A 2 0.61 4.14 9.08
N TYR A 3 1.08 3.40 10.07
CA TYR A 3 0.23 2.73 11.05
C TYR A 3 0.82 2.87 12.44
N ASP A 4 -0.04 2.72 13.45
CA ASP A 4 0.29 2.86 14.87
C ASP A 4 0.28 1.48 15.55
N PRO A 5 1.33 0.65 15.37
CA PRO A 5 1.30 -0.71 15.88
C PRO A 5 1.23 -0.73 17.40
N PRO A 6 0.53 -1.70 18.02
CA PRO A 6 0.69 -1.96 19.44
C PRO A 6 2.15 -2.28 19.74
N LEU A 7 2.69 -1.56 20.73
CA LEU A 7 4.08 -1.64 21.14
C LEU A 7 4.20 -2.44 22.44
N ASP A 8 5.15 -3.36 22.49
CA ASP A 8 5.46 -4.12 23.70
C ASP A 8 6.97 -4.12 23.96
N ALA A 9 7.39 -3.33 24.95
CA ALA A 9 8.79 -3.14 25.30
C ALA A 9 9.46 -4.41 25.84
N THR A 10 8.70 -5.42 26.27
CA THR A 10 9.25 -6.70 26.74
C THR A 10 9.92 -7.49 25.62
N PHE A 11 9.64 -7.17 24.36
CA PHE A 11 10.19 -7.84 23.18
C PHE A 11 11.37 -7.10 22.52
N GLY A 12 11.90 -6.05 23.16
CA GLY A 12 13.12 -5.36 22.70
C GLY A 12 13.06 -4.89 21.24
N VAL A 13 13.88 -5.48 20.37
CA VAL A 13 13.92 -5.14 18.93
C VAL A 13 12.65 -5.54 18.16
N GLU A 14 11.79 -6.37 18.76
CA GLU A 14 10.53 -6.86 18.19
C GLU A 14 9.30 -6.23 18.84
N TYR A 15 9.45 -5.00 19.36
CA TYR A 15 8.39 -4.33 20.10
C TYR A 15 7.11 -4.08 19.28
N CYS A 16 7.18 -4.00 17.95
CA CYS A 16 5.98 -3.95 17.10
C CYS A 16 5.26 -5.30 17.04
N ARG A 17 4.03 -5.37 17.57
CA ARG A 17 3.26 -6.62 17.66
C ARG A 17 2.42 -6.93 16.44
N ASN A 18 2.15 -5.94 15.60
CA ASN A 18 1.45 -6.08 14.33
C ASN A 18 2.28 -5.51 13.18
N ASN A 19 2.12 -6.11 12.02
CA ASN A 19 2.66 -5.62 10.77
C ASN A 19 1.53 -5.33 9.79
N MET A 20 1.51 -4.12 9.24
CA MET A 20 0.61 -3.77 8.15
C MET A 20 1.35 -3.64 6.83
N ASP A 21 0.77 -4.18 5.77
CA ASP A 21 1.26 -4.03 4.41
C ASP A 21 0.13 -3.66 3.45
N VAL A 22 0.47 -2.85 2.46
CA VAL A 22 -0.44 -2.50 1.38
C VAL A 22 0.05 -3.14 0.08
N SER A 23 -0.89 -3.64 -0.72
CA SER A 23 -0.60 -4.16 -2.05
C SER A 23 -1.56 -3.57 -3.07
N PHE A 24 -1.01 -2.97 -4.12
CA PHE A 24 -1.78 -2.45 -5.23
C PHE A 24 -1.46 -3.23 -6.51
N GLY A 25 -2.50 -3.79 -7.13
CA GLY A 25 -2.33 -4.78 -8.18
C GLY A 25 -3.63 -5.25 -8.80
N THR A 26 -3.56 -6.35 -9.54
CA THR A 26 -4.63 -6.79 -10.44
C THR A 26 -4.93 -8.26 -10.25
N TRP A 27 -6.21 -8.63 -10.32
CA TRP A 27 -6.61 -10.04 -10.44
C TRP A 27 -6.60 -10.49 -11.89
N TYR A 28 -6.24 -11.74 -12.12
CA TYR A 28 -6.24 -12.38 -13.43
C TYR A 28 -6.57 -13.86 -13.27
N LEU A 29 -7.10 -14.48 -14.33
CA LEU A 29 -7.22 -15.93 -14.40
C LEU A 29 -5.90 -16.49 -14.91
N ASP A 30 -5.33 -17.46 -14.21
CA ASP A 30 -4.17 -18.17 -14.71
C ASP A 30 -4.54 -19.19 -15.79
N LYS A 31 -3.54 -19.90 -16.32
CA LYS A 31 -3.71 -20.91 -17.37
C LYS A 31 -4.63 -22.08 -16.97
N ASN A 32 -4.88 -22.27 -15.68
CA ASN A 32 -5.75 -23.31 -15.14
C ASN A 32 -7.17 -22.77 -14.83
N GLY A 33 -7.43 -21.48 -15.10
CA GLY A 33 -8.68 -20.83 -14.77
C GLY A 33 -8.80 -20.41 -13.31
N GLU A 34 -7.71 -20.44 -12.53
CA GLU A 34 -7.74 -20.00 -11.12
C GLU A 34 -7.55 -18.50 -11.01
N LEU A 35 -8.32 -17.87 -10.13
CA LEU A 35 -8.20 -16.44 -9.85
C LEU A 35 -6.94 -16.16 -9.03
N ARG A 36 -5.98 -15.45 -9.62
CA ARG A 36 -4.68 -15.10 -9.02
C ARG A 36 -4.53 -13.60 -8.89
N TYR A 37 -3.91 -13.16 -7.80
CA TYR A 37 -3.56 -11.76 -7.57
C TYR A 37 -2.10 -11.50 -7.93
N LYS A 38 -1.85 -10.46 -8.73
CA LYS A 38 -0.50 -9.98 -9.03
C LYS A 38 -0.30 -8.58 -8.47
N ARG A 39 0.59 -8.45 -7.48
CA ARG A 39 1.09 -7.13 -7.05
C ARG A 39 1.75 -6.45 -8.24
N ARG A 40 1.35 -5.20 -8.52
CA ARG A 40 1.91 -4.41 -9.61
C ARG A 40 2.88 -3.35 -9.09
N VAL A 41 2.64 -2.79 -7.92
CA VAL A 41 3.46 -1.75 -7.28
C VAL A 41 4.24 -2.35 -6.10
N PRO A 42 5.58 -2.44 -6.16
CA PRO A 42 6.42 -2.92 -5.06
C PRO A 42 6.62 -1.84 -3.99
N SER A 43 7.23 -2.22 -2.88
CA SER A 43 7.73 -1.29 -1.87
C SER A 43 8.86 -0.43 -2.43
N GLU A 44 9.07 0.75 -1.84
CA GLU A 44 10.21 1.62 -2.10
C GLU A 44 11.01 1.79 -0.77
N PRO A 45 12.27 1.37 -0.71
CA PRO A 45 13.05 0.72 -1.78
C PRO A 45 12.50 -0.66 -2.17
N ASP A 46 12.86 -1.16 -3.36
CA ASP A 46 12.53 -2.54 -3.72
C ASP A 46 13.29 -3.50 -2.79
N LEU A 47 12.52 -4.37 -2.15
CA LEU A 47 13.00 -5.34 -1.16
C LEU A 47 13.07 -6.76 -1.75
N SER A 48 12.75 -6.92 -3.03
CA SER A 48 12.83 -8.21 -3.72
C SER A 48 14.27 -8.74 -3.70
N GLY A 49 14.42 -10.00 -3.27
CA GLY A 49 15.73 -10.68 -3.19
C GLY A 49 16.58 -10.38 -1.96
N LYS A 50 16.13 -9.53 -1.03
CA LYS A 50 16.85 -9.30 0.25
C LYS A 50 16.53 -10.39 1.28
N PHE A 51 17.53 -10.77 2.07
CA PHE A 51 17.32 -11.73 3.15
C PHE A 51 16.44 -11.11 4.23
N GLU A 52 15.54 -11.91 4.82
CA GLU A 52 14.63 -11.44 5.89
C GLU A 52 15.39 -10.78 7.05
N ARG A 53 16.57 -11.30 7.39
CA ARG A 53 17.45 -10.72 8.41
C ARG A 53 17.84 -9.27 8.09
N GLU A 54 18.13 -8.96 6.83
CA GLU A 54 18.47 -7.60 6.38
C GLU A 54 17.24 -6.68 6.40
N LEU A 55 16.05 -7.22 6.11
CA LEU A 55 14.79 -6.48 6.17
C LEU A 55 14.38 -6.14 7.60
N ILE A 56 14.68 -7.02 8.55
CA ILE A 56 14.47 -6.76 9.98
C ILE A 56 15.51 -5.76 10.50
N ALA A 57 16.80 -6.00 10.23
CA ALA A 57 17.89 -5.16 10.72
C ALA A 57 17.81 -3.69 10.24
N ASN A 58 17.33 -3.48 9.01
CA ASN A 58 17.14 -2.14 8.45
C ASN A 58 15.74 -1.56 8.70
N GLY A 59 14.93 -2.21 9.55
CA GLY A 59 13.59 -1.73 9.91
C GLY A 59 12.54 -1.82 8.80
N PHE A 60 12.86 -2.27 7.59
CA PHE A 60 11.95 -2.25 6.46
C PHE A 60 10.74 -3.19 6.60
N LYS A 61 10.87 -4.32 7.33
CA LYS A 61 9.76 -5.25 7.54
C LYS A 61 8.75 -4.75 8.58
N TRP A 62 9.22 -4.17 9.69
CA TRP A 62 8.40 -3.76 10.85
C TRP A 62 8.24 -2.24 11.00
N SER A 63 8.69 -1.47 10.01
CA SER A 63 8.56 -0.02 10.03
C SER A 63 7.08 0.36 10.00
N PRO A 64 6.63 1.23 10.94
CA PRO A 64 5.27 1.78 10.92
C PRO A 64 5.03 2.65 9.68
N VAL A 65 6.09 3.08 8.98
CA VAL A 65 6.03 3.87 7.76
C VAL A 65 6.54 3.06 6.57
N LYS A 66 5.70 2.87 5.57
CA LYS A 66 6.02 2.13 4.33
C LYS A 66 5.63 2.92 3.09
N VAL A 67 6.52 2.94 2.11
CA VAL A 67 6.33 3.62 0.82
C VAL A 67 6.27 2.57 -0.29
N TYR A 68 5.41 2.82 -1.28
CA TYR A 68 5.22 1.96 -2.44
C TYR A 68 5.15 2.86 -3.67
N ARG A 69 5.93 2.55 -4.71
CA ARG A 69 6.00 3.39 -5.91
C ARG A 69 6.37 2.59 -7.14
N LYS A 70 5.73 2.94 -8.26
CA LYS A 70 6.10 2.43 -9.57
C LYS A 70 5.58 3.33 -10.68
N LYS A 71 6.38 3.49 -11.73
CA LYS A 71 5.89 3.97 -13.03
C LYS A 71 5.33 2.77 -13.81
N LEU A 72 4.04 2.84 -14.14
CA LEU A 72 3.33 1.78 -14.87
C LEU A 72 3.23 2.18 -16.35
N HIS A 73 3.41 1.22 -17.24
CA HIS A 73 3.22 1.36 -18.69
C HIS A 73 2.24 0.29 -19.14
N GLY A 74 1.09 0.68 -19.70
CA GLY A 74 0.00 -0.23 -20.06
C GLY A 74 -0.76 -0.76 -18.85
N ILE A 75 -2.02 -0.36 -18.71
CA ILE A 75 -2.90 -0.71 -17.57
C ILE A 75 -3.86 -1.87 -17.88
N ASN A 76 -3.75 -2.49 -19.06
CA ASN A 76 -4.71 -3.46 -19.65
C ASN A 76 -4.84 -4.83 -18.98
N HIS A 77 -4.47 -4.97 -17.71
CA HIS A 77 -4.48 -6.25 -17.03
C HIS A 77 -5.50 -6.26 -15.91
N GLY A 78 -6.78 -6.33 -16.27
CA GLY A 78 -7.85 -6.71 -15.34
C GLY A 78 -8.19 -5.68 -14.25
N PRO A 79 -9.16 -6.01 -13.39
CA PRO A 79 -9.66 -5.08 -12.39
C PRO A 79 -8.60 -4.81 -11.32
N TRP A 80 -8.30 -3.53 -11.11
CA TRP A 80 -7.39 -3.07 -10.05
C TRP A 80 -8.01 -3.23 -8.66
N ARG A 81 -7.17 -3.60 -7.71
CA ARG A 81 -7.51 -3.77 -6.29
C ARG A 81 -6.41 -3.22 -5.40
N LEU A 82 -6.85 -2.61 -4.31
CA LEU A 82 -6.03 -2.22 -3.18
C LEU A 82 -6.31 -3.20 -2.04
N LEU A 83 -5.27 -3.89 -1.57
CA LEU A 83 -5.35 -4.82 -0.46
C LEU A 83 -4.56 -4.24 0.72
N ILE A 84 -5.14 -4.32 1.90
CA ILE A 84 -4.52 -3.93 3.17
C ILE A 84 -4.46 -5.18 4.02
N ASN A 85 -3.27 -5.62 4.36
CA ASN A 85 -3.03 -6.82 5.14
C ASN A 85 -2.56 -6.43 6.54
N LEU A 86 -3.19 -6.99 7.55
CA LEU A 86 -2.74 -6.95 8.94
C LEU A 86 -2.24 -8.34 9.31
N ILE A 87 -0.97 -8.43 9.71
CA ILE A 87 -0.33 -9.67 10.12
C ILE A 87 0.08 -9.52 11.59
N PRO A 88 -0.58 -10.23 12.52
CA PRO A 88 -0.14 -10.28 13.92
C PRO A 88 1.16 -11.09 14.03
N ARG A 89 2.06 -10.70 14.94
CA ARG A 89 3.35 -11.37 15.15
C ARG A 89 3.24 -12.64 16.00
N SER A 90 2.18 -12.78 16.82
CA SER A 90 1.92 -13.97 17.64
C SER A 90 0.59 -14.64 17.32
N GLU A 91 0.49 -15.94 17.65
CA GLU A 91 -0.76 -16.72 17.62
C GLU A 91 -1.82 -16.18 18.60
N GLU A 92 -1.42 -15.36 19.58
CA GLU A 92 -2.35 -14.57 20.40
C GLU A 92 -2.97 -13.46 19.53
N ILE A 93 -4.13 -13.76 18.96
CA ILE A 93 -4.92 -12.81 18.19
C ILE A 93 -5.45 -11.74 19.15
N ARG A 94 -4.78 -10.58 19.20
CA ARG A 94 -5.40 -9.37 19.76
C ARG A 94 -6.24 -8.70 18.68
N TYR A 95 -7.56 -8.78 18.84
CA TYR A 95 -8.57 -8.12 17.99
C TYR A 95 -8.65 -6.61 18.21
N GLU A 96 -7.56 -5.95 18.60
CA GLU A 96 -7.62 -4.50 18.78
C GLU A 96 -7.65 -3.79 17.42
N PRO A 97 -8.52 -2.78 17.24
CA PRO A 97 -8.53 -1.97 16.05
C PRO A 97 -7.15 -1.37 15.77
N GLN A 98 -6.64 -1.61 14.57
CA GLN A 98 -5.34 -1.07 14.15
C GLN A 98 -5.56 0.25 13.40
N ASN A 99 -5.12 1.36 14.01
CA ASN A 99 -5.14 2.67 13.35
C ASN A 99 -4.09 2.72 12.23
N PHE A 100 -4.49 3.24 11.06
CA PHE A 100 -3.59 3.49 9.95
C PHE A 100 -4.07 4.64 9.07
N ALA A 101 -3.12 5.23 8.33
CA ALA A 101 -3.35 6.20 7.29
C ALA A 101 -2.68 5.75 5.98
N LEU A 102 -3.44 5.79 4.89
CA LEU A 102 -2.93 5.54 3.55
C LEU A 102 -3.17 6.75 2.66
N VAL A 103 -2.07 7.34 2.19
CA VAL A 103 -2.10 8.31 1.09
C VAL A 103 -1.83 7.55 -0.19
N LEU A 104 -2.77 7.64 -1.14
CA LEU A 104 -2.65 7.08 -2.49
C LEU A 104 -2.71 8.22 -3.50
N SER A 105 -1.82 8.18 -4.48
CA SER A 105 -1.81 9.15 -5.58
C SER A 105 -1.50 8.41 -6.87
N ILE A 106 -2.33 8.61 -7.89
CA ILE A 106 -2.16 8.06 -9.22
C ILE A 106 -2.14 9.26 -10.18
N ILE A 107 -1.14 9.32 -11.03
CA ILE A 107 -0.93 10.47 -11.91
C ILE A 107 -0.71 9.92 -13.31
N ASP A 108 -1.53 10.38 -14.25
CA ASP A 108 -1.22 10.26 -15.66
C ASP A 108 -0.30 11.41 -16.06
N PRO A 109 0.92 11.15 -16.56
CA PRO A 109 1.77 12.21 -17.10
C PRO A 109 1.13 12.99 -18.26
N ASP A 110 0.20 12.38 -19.00
CA ASP A 110 -0.48 13.00 -20.14
C ASP A 110 -1.74 13.79 -19.72
N GLY A 111 -2.05 13.83 -18.42
CA GLY A 111 -3.11 14.68 -17.85
C GLY A 111 -4.50 14.08 -17.81
N ASN A 112 -4.67 12.79 -18.14
CA ASN A 112 -5.96 12.12 -18.00
C ASN A 112 -6.36 12.00 -16.52
N ASP A 113 -7.67 12.15 -16.22
CA ASP A 113 -8.20 12.04 -14.86
C ASP A 113 -8.39 10.58 -14.43
N ILE A 114 -7.27 9.88 -14.21
CA ILE A 114 -7.25 8.51 -13.68
C ILE A 114 -7.71 8.49 -12.21
N ASN A 115 -7.58 9.59 -11.48
CA ASN A 115 -7.91 9.63 -10.05
C ASN A 115 -9.40 9.39 -9.81
N SER A 116 -10.28 10.02 -10.60
CA SER A 116 -11.73 9.85 -10.46
C SER A 116 -12.18 8.41 -10.72
N GLU A 117 -11.62 7.74 -11.73
CA GLU A 117 -11.91 6.32 -12.01
C GLU A 117 -11.50 5.42 -10.85
N MET A 118 -10.29 5.63 -10.32
CA MET A 118 -9.75 4.84 -9.22
C MET A 118 -10.52 5.07 -7.92
N ILE A 119 -10.96 6.30 -7.64
CA ILE A 119 -11.85 6.59 -6.50
C ILE A 119 -13.16 5.82 -6.62
N ALA A 120 -13.80 5.82 -7.79
CA ALA A 120 -15.03 5.07 -8.01
C ALA A 120 -14.84 3.56 -7.81
N ILE A 121 -13.69 3.02 -8.23
CA ILE A 121 -13.32 1.61 -8.02
C ILE A 121 -13.18 1.29 -6.51
N PHE A 122 -12.55 2.17 -5.73
CA PHE A 122 -12.36 1.96 -4.29
C PHE A 122 -13.64 2.14 -3.47
N GLN A 123 -14.49 3.09 -3.82
CA GLN A 123 -15.79 3.28 -3.17
C GLN A 123 -16.70 2.05 -3.37
N LYS A 124 -16.71 1.47 -4.59
CA LYS A 124 -17.48 0.25 -4.89
C LYS A 124 -17.00 -0.99 -4.12
N GLN A 125 -15.77 -0.99 -3.60
CA GLN A 125 -15.23 -2.11 -2.84
C GLN A 125 -15.60 -2.07 -1.35
N HIS A 126 -16.34 -1.05 -0.89
CA HIS A 126 -16.78 -0.88 0.51
C HIS A 126 -15.65 -0.87 1.56
N ILE A 127 -14.42 -0.53 1.18
CA ILE A 127 -13.24 -0.55 2.07
C ILE A 127 -13.08 0.78 2.85
N PHE A 128 -13.86 1.83 2.54
CA PHE A 128 -13.64 3.16 3.09
C PHE A 128 -14.95 3.87 3.47
N GLU A 129 -15.13 4.21 4.74
CA GLU A 129 -16.24 5.08 5.20
C GLU A 129 -15.99 6.57 4.89
N LYS A 130 -14.73 7.01 4.74
CA LYS A 130 -14.37 8.41 4.44
C LYS A 130 -13.10 8.50 3.58
N LEU A 131 -13.28 8.51 2.25
CA LEU A 131 -12.26 8.99 1.32
C LEU A 131 -12.35 10.52 1.25
N ALA A 132 -11.48 11.23 1.96
CA ALA A 132 -11.30 12.66 1.75
C ALA A 132 -10.50 12.88 0.46
N VAL A 133 -11.21 13.09 -0.65
CA VAL A 133 -10.58 13.41 -1.94
C VAL A 133 -10.12 14.87 -1.89
N LYS A 134 -8.82 15.10 -1.79
CA LYS A 134 -8.20 16.42 -2.03
C LYS A 134 -7.51 16.40 -3.39
N THR A 135 -8.21 16.86 -4.41
CA THR A 135 -7.61 17.13 -5.72
C THR A 135 -6.73 18.35 -5.58
N ARG A 136 -5.41 18.16 -5.46
CA ARG A 136 -4.45 19.27 -5.45
C ARG A 136 -4.14 19.63 -6.90
N HIS A 137 -4.67 20.75 -7.40
CA HIS A 137 -4.13 21.35 -8.61
C HIS A 137 -2.67 21.73 -8.32
N ARG A 138 -1.77 21.24 -9.17
CA ARG A 138 -0.37 21.70 -9.16
C ARG A 138 -0.40 23.19 -9.49
N VAL A 139 -0.09 24.04 -8.52
CA VAL A 139 0.27 25.42 -8.79
C VAL A 139 1.69 25.39 -9.32
N GLU A 140 1.86 25.62 -10.62
CA GLU A 140 3.16 25.93 -11.19
C GLU A 140 3.60 27.27 -10.59
N ILE A 141 4.59 27.21 -9.71
CA ILE A 141 5.30 28.40 -9.27
C ILE A 141 6.25 28.73 -10.42
N GLY A 142 5.76 29.55 -11.36
CA GLY A 142 6.61 30.10 -12.40
C GLY A 142 7.74 30.88 -11.74
N LEU A 143 8.96 30.37 -11.85
CA LEU A 143 10.14 31.18 -11.62
C LEU A 143 10.25 32.13 -12.80
N SER A 144 9.81 33.38 -12.62
CA SER A 144 10.17 34.47 -13.53
C SER A 144 11.68 34.66 -13.46
N THR A 145 12.35 34.35 -14.57
CA THR A 145 13.73 34.74 -14.90
C THR A 145 13.96 36.23 -14.76
#